data_AF-A0A935FL27-F1
#
_entry.id   AF-A0A935FL27-F1
#
_cell.length_a   1.000
_cell.length_b   1.000
_cell.length_c   1.000
_cell.angle_alpha   90.00
_cell.angle_beta   90.00
_cell.angle_gamma   90.00
#
_symmetry.space_group_name_H-M   'P 1'
#
loop_
_entity.id
_entity.type
_entity.pdbx_description
1 polymer ?
#
loop_
_entity_poly.entity_id
_entity_poly.type
_entity_poly.pdbx_seq_one_letter_code
_entity_poly.pdbx_strand_id
1 'polypeptide(L)'
;MLQDFLPPCDPGPKGILFTASGEALARQGYGFPPSSEDELAFVDGWELKFTRVIATFDHLTLAEEPDKAPTDQSQTGEQVAQVDGPWAVDLAQGGSLEGKGGGDERAAPVAALRAQNQRGGAAFDPTRRYAFGFETVAATAQAKNVNLDAAGRSAYEKMIAAGQTYLFAGTATFKGTNCRATDPSYDFDRLPKVIDFEFGLTLPARFSNCQNPDTAPAEPFAGEEFQRGIAIRNNASVVAQVTFHTDHLFWEEFEHDAPLHFDAFAAQVAGLGARPTLRFDNLIGTPIAPIKDRDGKPVPWRSCLASYEPPSNGAMAFDTKGIPVDSRGAPSSAIRDYADFVAYLTSTLGHLNADGLCYVKRNYPSPP
;
A
#
# COMPACT_ATOMS: atom_id res chain seq x y z
N MET A 1 -6.75 -11.99 -22.49
CA MET A 1 -5.35 -11.58 -22.74
C MET A 1 -5.27 -10.10 -22.46
N LEU A 2 -4.25 -9.66 -21.71
CA LEU A 2 -4.01 -8.24 -21.43
C LEU A 2 -3.63 -7.47 -22.69
N GLN A 3 -3.81 -6.15 -22.66
CA GLN A 3 -3.38 -5.29 -23.75
C GLN A 3 -1.85 -5.17 -23.78
N ASP A 4 -1.29 -5.10 -24.99
CA ASP A 4 0.12 -4.78 -25.18
C ASP A 4 0.43 -3.39 -24.62
N PHE A 5 1.61 -3.24 -24.04
CA PHE A 5 2.08 -2.00 -23.46
C PHE A 5 3.40 -1.58 -24.08
N LEU A 6 3.47 -0.33 -24.51
CA LEU A 6 4.70 0.32 -24.89
C LEU A 6 5.03 1.38 -23.83
N PRO A 7 6.14 1.23 -23.09
CA PRO A 7 6.59 2.25 -22.14
C PRO A 7 6.61 3.65 -22.77
N PRO A 8 6.04 4.68 -22.10
CA PRO A 8 6.12 6.03 -22.61
C PRO A 8 7.56 6.55 -22.59
N CYS A 9 7.90 7.40 -23.55
CA CYS A 9 9.12 8.19 -23.49
C CYS A 9 8.95 9.38 -22.55
N ASP A 10 10.08 9.92 -22.07
CA ASP A 10 10.10 11.20 -21.35
C ASP A 10 9.38 12.30 -22.18
N PRO A 11 8.36 12.98 -21.63
CA PRO A 11 7.66 14.04 -22.32
C PRO A 11 8.48 15.32 -22.52
N GLY A 12 9.61 15.47 -21.82
CA GLY A 12 10.47 16.64 -21.88
C GLY A 12 9.94 17.83 -21.05
N PRO A 13 10.49 19.04 -21.28
CA PRO A 13 10.16 20.24 -20.52
C PRO A 13 8.66 20.50 -20.38
N LYS A 14 8.22 20.86 -19.18
CA LYS A 14 6.81 21.10 -18.81
C LYS A 14 5.90 19.88 -18.95
N GLY A 15 6.47 18.70 -19.19
CA GLY A 15 5.75 17.44 -19.22
C GLY A 15 5.78 16.71 -17.88
N ILE A 16 4.91 15.72 -17.74
CA ILE A 16 4.81 14.86 -16.56
C ILE A 16 4.95 13.41 -17.03
N LEU A 17 5.92 12.70 -16.48
CA LEU A 17 6.08 11.26 -16.64
C LEU A 17 5.47 10.58 -15.43
N PHE A 18 4.47 9.73 -15.65
CA PHE A 18 3.86 8.94 -14.60
C PHE A 18 4.57 7.60 -14.47
N THR A 19 4.83 7.20 -13.24
CA THR A 19 5.50 5.94 -12.92
C THR A 19 4.75 5.21 -11.81
N ALA A 20 5.04 3.92 -11.61
CA ALA A 20 4.50 3.12 -10.50
C ALA A 20 5.61 2.35 -9.80
N SER A 21 5.54 2.27 -8.47
CA SER A 21 6.53 1.59 -7.64
C SER A 21 5.88 1.03 -6.38
N GLY A 22 6.46 -0.04 -5.84
CA GLY A 22 6.16 -0.53 -4.49
C GLY A 22 7.34 -0.29 -3.54
N GLU A 23 8.11 0.76 -3.84
CA GLU A 23 9.38 1.08 -3.21
C GLU A 23 10.44 -0.02 -3.31
N ALA A 24 11.53 0.14 -2.56
CA ALA A 24 12.50 -0.92 -2.35
C ALA A 24 11.84 -2.15 -1.69
N LEU A 25 10.86 -1.94 -0.80
CA LEU A 25 10.23 -2.96 0.04
C LEU A 25 9.45 -4.01 -0.75
N ALA A 26 8.71 -3.66 -1.81
CA ALA A 26 8.02 -4.65 -2.62
C ALA A 26 9.00 -5.62 -3.33
N ARG A 27 10.24 -5.18 -3.60
CA ARG A 27 11.26 -5.98 -4.28
C ARG A 27 12.14 -6.76 -3.31
N GLN A 28 12.54 -6.11 -2.22
CA GLN A 28 13.53 -6.62 -1.27
C GLN A 28 12.86 -7.39 -0.13
N GLY A 29 11.62 -7.04 0.20
CA GLY A 29 10.92 -7.50 1.38
C GLY A 29 11.36 -6.76 2.64
N TYR A 30 11.13 -7.39 3.78
CA TYR A 30 11.49 -6.90 5.10
C TYR A 30 12.51 -7.85 5.71
N GLY A 31 13.74 -7.40 5.87
CA GLY A 31 14.82 -8.19 6.47
C GLY A 31 14.61 -8.38 7.97
N PHE A 32 15.01 -9.55 8.49
CA PHE A 32 15.12 -9.76 9.93
C PHE A 32 16.37 -10.57 10.31
N PRO A 33 17.21 -10.09 11.25
CA PRO A 33 17.14 -8.76 11.89
C PRO A 33 17.30 -7.62 10.85
N PRO A 34 16.78 -6.42 11.11
CA PRO A 34 17.01 -5.28 10.23
C PRO A 34 18.51 -4.98 10.12
N SER A 35 18.95 -4.47 8.98
CA SER A 35 20.37 -4.16 8.73
C SER A 35 20.82 -2.89 9.46
N SER A 36 19.88 -2.01 9.81
CA SER A 36 20.06 -0.81 10.64
C SER A 36 18.83 -0.54 11.51
N GLU A 37 18.96 0.28 12.55
CA GLU A 37 17.84 0.64 13.44
C GLU A 37 16.71 1.40 12.71
N ASP A 38 17.04 2.11 11.64
CA ASP A 38 16.08 2.88 10.82
C ASP A 38 15.39 2.05 9.72
N GLU A 39 15.77 0.78 9.54
CA GLU A 39 15.13 -0.08 8.53
C GLU A 39 13.84 -0.70 9.08
N LEU A 40 12.75 -0.56 8.33
CA LEU A 40 11.47 -1.18 8.67
C LEU A 40 11.60 -2.70 8.80
N ALA A 41 11.14 -3.23 9.93
CA ALA A 41 11.13 -4.65 10.20
C ALA A 41 9.92 -5.05 11.06
N PHE A 42 9.54 -6.32 10.96
CA PHE A 42 8.53 -6.91 11.81
C PHE A 42 9.05 -7.04 13.24
N VAL A 43 8.44 -6.30 14.17
CA VAL A 43 8.91 -6.21 15.56
C VAL A 43 8.78 -7.56 16.28
N ASP A 44 7.94 -8.45 15.78
CA ASP A 44 7.72 -9.82 16.27
C ASP A 44 8.60 -10.88 15.59
N GLY A 45 9.63 -10.47 14.84
CA GLY A 45 10.75 -11.35 14.48
C GLY A 45 10.66 -12.03 13.11
N TRP A 46 9.85 -11.50 12.19
CA TRP A 46 9.63 -12.11 10.89
C TRP A 46 10.43 -11.44 9.78
N GLU A 47 11.08 -12.25 8.94
CA GLU A 47 11.54 -11.84 7.61
C GLU A 47 10.42 -12.10 6.62
N LEU A 48 10.15 -11.17 5.70
CA LEU A 48 9.12 -11.33 4.68
C LEU A 48 9.69 -11.03 3.30
N LYS A 49 9.43 -11.90 2.32
CA LYS A 49 9.86 -11.73 0.93
C LYS A 49 8.68 -11.87 -0.01
N PHE A 50 8.45 -10.85 -0.84
CA PHE A 50 7.43 -10.92 -1.87
C PHE A 50 7.96 -11.67 -3.09
N THR A 51 7.09 -12.52 -3.62
CA THR A 51 7.23 -13.06 -4.97
C THR A 51 6.41 -12.25 -5.97
N ARG A 52 5.29 -11.66 -5.54
CA ARG A 52 4.42 -10.80 -6.34
C ARG A 52 3.82 -9.70 -5.47
N VAL A 53 3.78 -8.50 -6.03
CA VAL A 53 2.97 -7.40 -5.53
C VAL A 53 2.30 -6.78 -6.74
N ILE A 54 1.12 -7.26 -7.11
CA ILE A 54 0.43 -6.82 -8.31
C ILE A 54 -0.68 -5.84 -7.95
N ALA A 55 -0.66 -4.67 -8.57
CA ALA A 55 -1.70 -3.65 -8.45
C ALA A 55 -2.35 -3.38 -9.81
N THR A 56 -3.66 -3.11 -9.78
CA THR A 56 -4.37 -2.51 -10.92
C THR A 56 -4.83 -1.11 -10.56
N PHE A 57 -4.40 -0.13 -11.33
CA PHE A 57 -4.83 1.25 -11.16
C PHE A 57 -5.16 1.91 -12.50
N ASP A 58 -5.89 3.01 -12.44
CA ASP A 58 -6.45 3.73 -13.58
C ASP A 58 -6.57 5.23 -13.25
N HIS A 59 -7.05 6.01 -14.21
CA HIS A 59 -7.49 7.40 -14.06
C HIS A 59 -6.46 8.31 -13.39
N LEU A 60 -5.26 8.40 -13.96
CA LEU A 60 -4.28 9.39 -13.53
C LEU A 60 -4.82 10.79 -13.85
N THR A 61 -5.08 11.61 -12.84
CA THR A 61 -5.74 12.90 -12.98
C THR A 61 -4.86 14.05 -12.49
N LEU A 62 -5.06 15.21 -13.12
CA LEU A 62 -4.50 16.49 -12.70
C LEU A 62 -5.61 17.53 -12.61
N ALA A 63 -5.69 18.23 -11.49
CA ALA A 63 -6.62 19.33 -11.28
C ALA A 63 -5.91 20.61 -10.83
N GLU A 64 -6.54 21.76 -11.04
CA GLU A 64 -6.06 23.04 -10.54
C GLU A 64 -6.24 23.16 -9.02
N GLU A 65 -5.61 24.18 -8.42
CA GLU A 65 -5.84 24.60 -7.03
C GLU A 65 -5.78 23.45 -5.98
N PRO A 66 -4.64 22.75 -5.84
CA PRO A 66 -4.48 21.74 -4.79
C PRO A 66 -4.73 22.28 -3.37
N ASP A 67 -4.55 23.59 -3.19
CA ASP A 67 -4.68 24.30 -1.92
C ASP A 67 -6.06 24.98 -1.76
N LYS A 68 -7.05 24.65 -2.59
CA LYS A 68 -8.37 25.30 -2.60
C LYS A 68 -9.02 25.36 -1.22
N ALA A 69 -8.90 24.29 -0.44
CA ALA A 69 -9.34 24.24 0.95
C ALA A 69 -8.19 23.74 1.85
N PRO A 70 -7.51 24.63 2.59
CA PRO A 70 -6.41 24.26 3.49
C PRO A 70 -6.78 23.15 4.50
N THR A 71 -8.01 23.13 4.98
CA THR A 71 -8.49 22.16 6.00
C THR A 71 -9.21 20.94 5.43
N ASP A 72 -9.31 20.81 4.10
CA ASP A 72 -10.00 19.69 3.46
C ASP A 72 -9.23 19.27 2.20
N GLN A 73 -8.40 18.23 2.35
CA GLN A 73 -7.59 17.68 1.27
C GLN A 73 -8.43 17.16 0.11
N SER A 74 -9.72 16.83 0.29
CA SER A 74 -10.56 16.31 -0.79
C SER A 74 -10.92 17.36 -1.87
N GLN A 75 -10.68 18.65 -1.60
CA GLN A 75 -11.11 19.74 -2.46
C GLN A 75 -9.99 20.21 -3.40
N THR A 76 -10.30 20.26 -4.69
CA THR A 76 -9.45 20.84 -5.74
C THR A 76 -10.23 21.80 -6.62
N GLY A 77 -9.52 22.52 -7.49
CA GLY A 77 -10.07 23.19 -8.65
C GLY A 77 -10.52 22.22 -9.73
N GLU A 78 -10.73 22.73 -10.93
CA GLU A 78 -11.20 21.93 -12.06
C GLU A 78 -10.13 20.95 -12.56
N GLN A 79 -10.57 19.76 -12.99
CA GLN A 79 -9.70 18.79 -13.63
C GLN A 79 -9.25 19.31 -15.01
N VAL A 80 -7.95 19.27 -15.28
CA VAL A 80 -7.33 19.79 -16.50
C VAL A 80 -6.67 18.72 -17.35
N ALA A 81 -6.36 17.57 -16.76
CA ALA A 81 -5.86 16.45 -17.50
C ALA A 81 -6.26 15.11 -16.87
N GLN A 82 -6.37 14.09 -17.72
CA GLN A 82 -6.57 12.71 -17.31
C GLN A 82 -5.89 11.76 -18.30
N VAL A 83 -5.26 10.71 -17.80
CA VAL A 83 -4.82 9.57 -18.61
C VAL A 83 -5.49 8.31 -18.10
N ASP A 84 -6.10 7.57 -19.02
CA ASP A 84 -6.73 6.30 -18.71
C ASP A 84 -5.81 5.12 -19.05
N GLY A 85 -5.72 4.21 -18.09
CA GLY A 85 -5.18 2.87 -18.19
C GLY A 85 -6.29 1.92 -18.65
N PRO A 86 -6.70 0.95 -17.81
CA PRO A 86 -6.05 0.53 -16.56
C PRO A 86 -4.64 -0.04 -16.80
N TRP A 87 -3.77 0.00 -15.79
CA TRP A 87 -2.43 -0.59 -15.83
C TRP A 87 -2.32 -1.73 -14.83
N ALA A 88 -1.80 -2.87 -15.29
CA ALA A 88 -1.43 -3.98 -14.43
C ALA A 88 0.08 -3.98 -14.22
N VAL A 89 0.52 -3.81 -12.97
CA VAL A 89 1.94 -3.66 -12.62
C VAL A 89 2.30 -4.63 -11.50
N ASP A 90 3.38 -5.40 -11.70
CA ASP A 90 4.02 -6.18 -10.64
C ASP A 90 5.16 -5.36 -10.03
N LEU A 91 4.90 -4.78 -8.88
CA LEU A 91 5.78 -3.89 -8.14
C LEU A 91 6.99 -4.64 -7.57
N ALA A 92 6.88 -5.96 -7.33
CA ALA A 92 8.00 -6.79 -6.92
C ALA A 92 9.06 -6.98 -8.01
N GLN A 93 8.71 -6.74 -9.28
CA GLN A 93 9.70 -6.73 -10.37
C GLN A 93 10.40 -5.36 -10.50
N GLY A 94 9.72 -4.29 -10.08
CA GLY A 94 10.14 -2.92 -10.33
C GLY A 94 10.05 -2.54 -11.81
N GLY A 95 10.75 -1.46 -12.19
CA GLY A 95 10.83 -1.02 -13.58
C GLY A 95 12.21 -0.50 -13.99
N SER A 96 12.24 0.19 -15.11
CA SER A 96 13.50 0.65 -15.74
C SER A 96 14.02 1.99 -15.21
N LEU A 97 13.24 2.68 -14.38
CA LEU A 97 13.57 3.99 -13.85
C LEU A 97 13.97 3.89 -12.38
N GLU A 98 14.77 4.84 -11.90
CA GLU A 98 14.96 5.05 -10.46
C GLU A 98 13.62 5.50 -9.85
N GLY A 99 13.30 4.95 -8.68
CA GLY A 99 12.10 5.35 -7.94
C GLY A 99 12.32 6.56 -7.03
N LYS A 100 11.24 7.00 -6.38
CA LYS A 100 11.17 8.27 -5.64
C LYS A 100 11.53 8.21 -4.15
N GLY A 101 11.38 7.06 -3.50
CA GLY A 101 11.82 6.77 -2.14
C GLY A 101 13.33 6.51 -2.00
N GLY A 102 14.07 6.47 -3.12
CA GLY A 102 15.54 6.41 -3.12
C GLY A 102 16.12 5.00 -2.95
N GLY A 103 17.39 4.93 -2.54
CA GLY A 103 18.13 3.67 -2.45
C GLY A 103 18.14 2.87 -3.76
N ASP A 104 17.81 1.58 -3.67
CA ASP A 104 17.73 0.66 -4.81
C ASP A 104 16.31 0.50 -5.38
N GLU A 105 15.41 1.45 -5.08
CA GLU A 105 14.07 1.46 -5.64
C GLU A 105 14.08 1.54 -7.18
N ARG A 106 13.13 0.83 -7.81
CA ARG A 106 12.93 0.84 -9.25
C ARG A 106 11.45 1.03 -9.60
N ALA A 107 11.16 2.01 -10.45
CA ALA A 107 9.81 2.37 -10.86
C ALA A 107 9.55 2.05 -12.35
N ALA A 108 8.32 1.63 -12.65
CA ALA A 108 7.85 1.31 -14.00
C ALA A 108 7.17 2.54 -14.63
N PRO A 109 7.59 3.01 -15.82
CA PRO A 109 6.88 4.08 -16.51
C PRO A 109 5.50 3.59 -17.02
N VAL A 110 4.46 4.39 -16.81
CA VAL A 110 3.06 4.00 -17.14
C VAL A 110 2.37 4.94 -18.13
N ALA A 111 2.59 6.24 -18.01
CA ALA A 111 2.03 7.24 -18.92
C ALA A 111 2.89 8.49 -19.01
N ALA A 112 2.65 9.34 -20.00
CA ALA A 112 3.25 10.66 -20.06
C ALA A 112 2.25 11.69 -20.58
N LEU A 113 2.31 12.91 -20.06
CA LEU A 113 1.53 14.06 -20.53
C LEU A 113 2.45 15.23 -20.87
N ARG A 114 2.16 15.89 -21.98
CA ARG A 114 2.85 17.13 -22.41
C ARG A 114 1.97 18.38 -22.26
N ALA A 115 0.68 18.20 -22.02
CA ALA A 115 -0.31 19.26 -22.02
C ALA A 115 -1.58 18.85 -21.26
N GLN A 116 -2.40 19.84 -20.93
CA GLN A 116 -3.73 19.73 -20.33
C GLN A 116 -4.74 19.22 -21.36
N ASN A 117 -4.85 17.91 -21.52
CA ASN A 117 -5.67 17.29 -22.56
C ASN A 117 -7.19 17.51 -22.39
N GLN A 118 -7.65 17.93 -21.21
CA GLN A 118 -9.04 18.34 -20.97
C GLN A 118 -9.27 19.86 -21.12
N ARG A 119 -8.21 20.61 -21.48
CA ARG A 119 -8.23 22.07 -21.74
C ARG A 119 -7.74 22.39 -23.15
N GLY A 120 -8.14 21.59 -24.13
CA GLY A 120 -7.75 21.81 -25.53
C GLY A 120 -6.24 21.70 -25.80
N GLY A 121 -5.49 21.02 -24.93
CA GLY A 121 -4.04 20.86 -25.10
C GLY A 121 -3.22 22.08 -24.66
N ALA A 122 -3.75 22.91 -23.77
CA ALA A 122 -2.98 24.00 -23.16
C ALA A 122 -1.71 23.46 -22.47
N ALA A 123 -0.62 24.21 -22.53
CA ALA A 123 0.60 23.86 -21.80
C ALA A 123 0.37 23.91 -20.28
N PHE A 124 1.09 23.10 -19.52
CA PHE A 124 1.12 23.23 -18.06
C PHE A 124 1.88 24.51 -17.66
N ASP A 125 1.34 25.21 -16.67
CA ASP A 125 1.93 26.44 -16.13
C ASP A 125 3.01 26.10 -15.08
N PRO A 126 4.29 26.41 -15.34
CA PRO A 126 5.40 26.14 -14.42
C PRO A 126 5.36 26.98 -13.14
N THR A 127 4.46 27.98 -13.05
CA THR A 127 4.28 28.81 -11.86
C THR A 127 3.18 28.28 -10.94
N ARG A 128 2.50 27.20 -11.34
CA ARG A 128 1.40 26.58 -10.61
C ARG A 128 1.75 25.16 -10.18
N ARG A 129 0.99 24.69 -9.19
CA ARG A 129 0.88 23.26 -8.87
C ARG A 129 -0.42 22.69 -9.36
N TYR A 130 -0.40 21.41 -9.66
CA TYR A 130 -1.58 20.64 -10.04
C TYR A 130 -1.82 19.53 -9.02
N ALA A 131 -3.02 19.47 -8.47
CA ALA A 131 -3.46 18.38 -7.62
C ALA A 131 -3.39 17.07 -8.41
N PHE A 132 -2.73 16.06 -7.84
CA PHE A 132 -2.60 14.74 -8.45
C PHE A 132 -3.60 13.77 -7.85
N GLY A 133 -4.11 12.86 -8.66
CA GLY A 133 -4.94 11.75 -8.19
C GLY A 133 -4.87 10.54 -9.12
N PHE A 134 -5.36 9.41 -8.62
CA PHE A 134 -5.48 8.14 -9.34
C PHE A 134 -6.55 7.27 -8.69
N GLU A 135 -6.92 6.17 -9.34
CA GLU A 135 -7.84 5.20 -8.79
C GLU A 135 -7.25 3.80 -8.83
N THR A 136 -7.44 3.02 -7.78
CA THR A 136 -7.24 1.57 -7.86
C THR A 136 -8.56 0.91 -8.23
N VAL A 137 -8.48 -0.01 -9.18
CA VAL A 137 -9.66 -0.61 -9.83
C VAL A 137 -9.53 -2.12 -9.85
N ALA A 138 -10.66 -2.82 -10.02
CA ALA A 138 -10.62 -4.27 -10.16
C ALA A 138 -9.77 -4.68 -11.37
N ALA A 139 -9.04 -5.79 -11.24
CA ALA A 139 -8.29 -6.38 -12.33
C ALA A 139 -9.20 -6.67 -13.52
N THR A 140 -8.73 -6.34 -14.72
CA THR A 140 -9.52 -6.48 -15.96
C THR A 140 -8.66 -6.93 -17.13
N ALA A 141 -9.24 -7.69 -18.05
CA ALA A 141 -8.59 -8.05 -19.30
C ALA A 141 -8.25 -6.84 -20.19
N GLN A 142 -8.86 -5.68 -19.94
CA GLN A 142 -8.54 -4.43 -20.64
C GLN A 142 -7.26 -3.75 -20.13
N ALA A 143 -6.69 -4.21 -19.01
CA ALA A 143 -5.50 -3.58 -18.46
C ALA A 143 -4.30 -3.75 -19.41
N LYS A 144 -3.47 -2.71 -19.48
CA LYS A 144 -2.18 -2.71 -20.16
C LYS A 144 -1.19 -3.50 -19.30
N ASN A 145 -0.54 -4.51 -19.89
CA ASN A 145 0.46 -5.30 -19.19
C ASN A 145 1.79 -4.53 -19.10
N VAL A 146 2.05 -3.84 -18.00
CA VAL A 146 3.23 -2.99 -17.86
C VAL A 146 4.51 -3.82 -17.76
N ASN A 147 4.51 -4.83 -16.88
CA ASN A 147 5.70 -5.64 -16.61
C ASN A 147 5.37 -7.06 -16.10
N LEU A 148 4.14 -7.56 -16.23
CA LEU A 148 3.82 -8.92 -15.77
C LEU A 148 4.53 -9.97 -16.64
N ASP A 149 5.32 -10.81 -15.98
CA ASP A 149 5.90 -12.02 -16.57
C ASP A 149 4.82 -13.11 -16.80
N ALA A 150 5.23 -14.30 -17.26
CA ALA A 150 4.28 -15.38 -17.53
C ALA A 150 3.47 -15.80 -16.29
N ALA A 151 4.12 -15.93 -15.12
CA ALA A 151 3.45 -16.31 -13.90
C ALA A 151 2.60 -15.16 -13.32
N GLY A 152 3.05 -13.91 -13.46
CA GLY A 152 2.30 -12.71 -13.10
C GLY A 152 1.01 -12.58 -13.93
N ARG A 153 1.05 -12.89 -15.24
CA ARG A 153 -0.15 -12.94 -16.07
C ARG A 153 -1.14 -14.01 -15.61
N SER A 154 -0.67 -15.21 -15.28
CA SER A 154 -1.53 -16.26 -14.72
C SER A 154 -2.12 -15.89 -13.36
N ALA A 155 -1.38 -15.18 -12.50
CA ALA A 155 -1.89 -14.65 -11.25
C ALA A 155 -2.95 -13.57 -11.49
N TYR A 156 -2.70 -12.67 -12.44
CA TYR A 156 -3.63 -11.61 -12.82
C TYR A 156 -4.94 -12.16 -13.40
N GLU A 157 -4.91 -13.26 -14.16
CA GLU A 157 -6.12 -13.94 -14.62
C GLU A 157 -6.99 -14.42 -13.44
N LYS A 158 -6.38 -14.87 -12.34
CA LYS A 158 -7.11 -15.19 -11.10
C LYS A 158 -7.67 -13.93 -10.44
N MET A 159 -6.90 -12.83 -10.43
CA MET A 159 -7.38 -11.55 -9.91
C MET A 159 -8.61 -11.07 -10.67
N ILE A 160 -8.63 -11.17 -12.01
CA ILE A 160 -9.80 -10.85 -12.84
C ILE A 160 -11.00 -11.69 -12.42
N ALA A 161 -10.82 -13.01 -12.29
CA ALA A 161 -11.90 -13.93 -11.92
C ALA A 161 -12.47 -13.64 -10.52
N ALA A 162 -11.62 -13.18 -9.60
CA ALA A 162 -12.00 -12.83 -8.23
C ALA A 162 -12.42 -11.36 -8.05
N GLY A 163 -12.32 -10.51 -9.08
CA GLY A 163 -12.56 -9.07 -8.98
C GLY A 163 -11.60 -8.36 -8.01
N GLN A 164 -10.35 -8.81 -7.91
CA GLN A 164 -9.35 -8.27 -7.00
C GLN A 164 -8.67 -7.03 -7.59
N THR A 165 -8.33 -6.08 -6.72
CA THR A 165 -7.56 -4.87 -7.04
C THR A 165 -6.06 -5.12 -6.88
N TYR A 166 -5.70 -5.85 -5.82
CA TYR A 166 -4.32 -6.12 -5.42
C TYR A 166 -4.07 -7.62 -5.23
N LEU A 167 -2.83 -8.04 -5.43
CA LEU A 167 -2.30 -9.33 -5.01
C LEU A 167 -0.95 -9.15 -4.33
N PHE A 168 -0.85 -9.58 -3.09
CA PHE A 168 0.41 -9.72 -2.35
C PHE A 168 0.67 -11.22 -2.16
N ALA A 169 1.79 -11.71 -2.68
CA ALA A 169 2.16 -13.11 -2.49
C ALA A 169 3.64 -13.25 -2.18
N GLY A 170 3.99 -14.18 -1.30
CA GLY A 170 5.36 -14.32 -0.84
C GLY A 170 5.54 -15.38 0.23
N THR A 171 6.65 -15.27 0.95
CA THR A 171 6.97 -16.13 2.09
C THR A 171 7.36 -15.27 3.28
N ALA A 172 6.78 -15.56 4.44
CA ALA A 172 7.23 -15.07 5.73
C ALA A 172 7.99 -16.17 6.46
N THR A 173 9.13 -15.84 7.03
CA THR A 173 9.99 -16.76 7.80
C THR A 173 10.30 -16.16 9.15
N PHE A 174 9.97 -16.88 10.22
CA PHE A 174 10.35 -16.47 11.57
C PHE A 174 11.86 -16.59 11.75
N LYS A 175 12.51 -15.47 12.06
CA LYS A 175 13.96 -15.34 12.31
C LYS A 175 14.26 -14.85 13.73
N GLY A 176 13.24 -14.47 14.48
CA GLY A 176 13.34 -13.92 15.83
C GLY A 176 14.16 -14.79 16.76
N THR A 177 15.03 -14.15 17.54
CA THR A 177 15.79 -14.76 18.63
C THR A 177 15.67 -13.88 19.86
N ASN A 178 15.77 -14.47 21.06
CA ASN A 178 15.69 -13.74 22.34
C ASN A 178 14.45 -12.84 22.48
N CYS A 179 13.34 -13.23 21.84
CA CYS A 179 12.11 -12.48 21.88
C CYS A 179 11.48 -12.53 23.27
N ARG A 180 10.80 -11.44 23.66
CA ARG A 180 10.02 -11.33 24.88
C ARG A 180 8.54 -11.46 24.53
N ALA A 181 7.77 -12.07 25.42
CA ALA A 181 6.32 -12.14 25.28
C ALA A 181 5.65 -11.59 26.54
N THR A 182 4.49 -10.92 26.37
CA THR A 182 3.70 -10.42 27.50
C THR A 182 3.06 -11.54 28.32
N ASP A 183 2.79 -12.68 27.69
CA ASP A 183 2.44 -13.94 28.35
C ASP A 183 3.45 -15.04 27.97
N PRO A 184 4.36 -15.43 28.88
CA PRO A 184 5.36 -16.46 28.61
C PRO A 184 4.78 -17.89 28.56
N SER A 185 3.49 -18.07 28.90
CA SER A 185 2.82 -19.38 28.85
C SER A 185 2.27 -19.72 27.47
N TYR A 186 2.19 -18.75 26.56
CA TYR A 186 1.76 -19.00 25.18
C TYR A 186 2.82 -19.78 24.40
N ASP A 187 2.41 -20.89 23.80
CA ASP A 187 3.29 -21.76 23.03
C ASP A 187 3.44 -21.26 21.58
N PHE A 188 4.44 -20.39 21.37
CA PHE A 188 4.81 -19.86 20.05
C PHE A 188 5.41 -20.90 19.09
N ASP A 189 5.70 -22.13 19.54
CA ASP A 189 6.18 -23.19 18.64
C ASP A 189 5.05 -23.85 17.85
N ARG A 190 3.79 -23.55 18.20
CA ARG A 190 2.61 -23.92 17.41
C ARG A 190 2.44 -23.08 16.15
N LEU A 191 3.05 -21.89 16.11
CA LEU A 191 3.08 -21.06 14.92
C LEU A 191 4.08 -21.66 13.91
N PRO A 192 3.68 -21.91 12.66
CA PRO A 192 4.61 -22.36 11.63
C PRO A 192 5.75 -21.36 11.48
N LYS A 193 6.99 -21.83 11.39
CA LYS A 193 8.16 -20.92 11.25
C LYS A 193 8.37 -20.42 9.82
N VAL A 194 7.69 -21.02 8.84
CA VAL A 194 7.68 -20.60 7.43
C VAL A 194 6.24 -20.62 6.96
N ILE A 195 5.77 -19.54 6.35
CA ILE A 195 4.40 -19.41 5.86
C ILE A 195 4.49 -18.83 4.45
N ASP A 196 3.92 -19.55 3.48
CA ASP A 196 3.64 -18.93 2.18
C ASP A 196 2.34 -18.15 2.30
N PHE A 197 2.24 -16.96 1.73
CA PHE A 197 1.02 -16.18 1.75
C PHE A 197 0.59 -15.76 0.35
N GLU A 198 -0.73 -15.67 0.16
CA GLU A 198 -1.37 -15.17 -1.06
C GLU A 198 -2.62 -14.37 -0.66
N PHE A 199 -2.47 -13.05 -0.63
CA PHE A 199 -3.53 -12.09 -0.30
C PHE A 199 -4.00 -11.39 -1.55
N GLY A 200 -5.13 -11.84 -2.09
CA GLY A 200 -5.84 -11.09 -3.12
C GLY A 200 -6.96 -10.27 -2.48
N LEU A 201 -6.96 -8.96 -2.70
CA LEU A 201 -7.89 -8.03 -2.04
C LEU A 201 -8.71 -7.24 -3.07
N THR A 202 -10.00 -7.08 -2.80
CA THR A 202 -10.93 -6.25 -3.59
C THR A 202 -11.13 -4.91 -2.89
N LEU A 203 -10.26 -3.95 -3.18
CA LEU A 203 -10.20 -2.66 -2.51
C LEU A 203 -10.12 -1.51 -3.52
N PRO A 204 -11.13 -1.32 -4.37
CA PRO A 204 -11.16 -0.16 -5.25
C PRO A 204 -11.23 1.12 -4.41
N ALA A 205 -10.36 2.08 -4.69
CA ALA A 205 -10.31 3.36 -3.99
C ALA A 205 -9.89 4.49 -4.93
N ARG A 206 -10.32 5.71 -4.62
CA ARG A 206 -9.85 6.93 -5.28
C ARG A 206 -8.88 7.64 -4.33
N PHE A 207 -7.73 8.01 -4.88
CA PHE A 207 -6.71 8.82 -4.24
C PHE A 207 -6.72 10.17 -4.92
N SER A 208 -6.91 11.24 -4.16
CA SER A 208 -6.99 12.59 -4.73
C SER A 208 -6.20 13.60 -3.93
N ASN A 209 -5.73 14.62 -4.64
CA ASN A 209 -5.04 15.77 -4.09
C ASN A 209 -3.85 15.38 -3.19
N CYS A 210 -3.04 14.46 -3.70
CA CYS A 210 -1.91 13.92 -2.97
C CYS A 210 -0.90 15.02 -2.59
N GLN A 211 -0.36 14.89 -1.38
CA GLN A 211 0.85 15.56 -0.93
C GLN A 211 2.04 15.14 -1.79
N ASN A 212 3.13 15.90 -1.80
CA ASN A 212 4.27 15.60 -2.66
C ASN A 212 5.61 15.96 -2.00
N PRO A 213 6.40 14.96 -1.58
CA PRO A 213 7.72 15.17 -0.99
C PRO A 213 8.69 15.98 -1.85
N ASP A 214 8.56 15.95 -3.18
CA ASP A 214 9.39 16.75 -4.10
C ASP A 214 9.19 18.28 -3.91
N THR A 215 8.18 18.72 -3.15
CA THR A 215 7.94 20.14 -2.83
C THR A 215 8.67 20.62 -1.58
N ALA A 216 9.28 19.71 -0.81
CA ALA A 216 10.05 20.06 0.38
C ALA A 216 11.22 21.01 0.03
N PRO A 217 11.60 21.94 0.93
CA PRO A 217 11.13 22.10 2.31
C PRO A 217 9.98 23.10 2.46
N ALA A 218 9.13 23.27 1.44
CA ALA A 218 8.04 24.23 1.51
C ALA A 218 6.96 23.81 2.53
N GLU A 219 6.37 24.78 3.23
CA GLU A 219 5.53 24.55 4.42
C GLU A 219 4.19 23.87 4.08
N PRO A 220 3.87 22.70 4.66
CA PRO A 220 2.59 22.03 4.49
C PRO A 220 1.44 22.74 5.26
N PHE A 221 0.20 22.30 5.04
CA PHE A 221 -0.89 22.69 5.93
C PHE A 221 -0.81 21.94 7.27
N ALA A 222 -1.52 22.44 8.28
CA ALA A 222 -1.56 21.77 9.58
C ALA A 222 -2.15 20.35 9.44
N GLY A 223 -1.41 19.35 9.94
CA GLY A 223 -1.79 17.93 9.82
C GLY A 223 -1.36 17.27 8.51
N GLU A 224 -0.59 17.97 7.67
CA GLU A 224 0.01 17.42 6.46
C GLU A 224 1.54 17.39 6.59
N GLU A 225 2.17 16.44 5.91
CA GLU A 225 3.62 16.23 5.92
C GLU A 225 4.31 17.04 4.82
N PHE A 226 3.66 17.17 3.66
CA PHE A 226 4.17 17.90 2.50
C PHE A 226 3.09 18.74 1.83
N GLN A 227 3.51 19.70 1.02
CA GLN A 227 2.54 20.46 0.22
C GLN A 227 1.91 19.58 -0.87
N ARG A 228 0.66 19.90 -1.20
CA ARG A 228 -0.14 19.17 -2.18
C ARG A 228 0.29 19.45 -3.62
N GLY A 229 0.19 18.41 -4.45
CA GLY A 229 0.27 18.50 -5.90
C GLY A 229 1.69 18.54 -6.50
N ILE A 230 1.72 18.53 -7.83
CA ILE A 230 2.93 18.47 -8.64
C ILE A 230 3.32 19.88 -9.09
N ALA A 231 4.55 20.29 -8.80
CA ALA A 231 5.14 21.54 -9.28
C ALA A 231 5.82 21.33 -10.64
N ILE A 232 5.38 22.02 -11.68
CA ILE A 232 5.85 21.81 -13.06
C ILE A 232 7.19 22.51 -13.31
N ARG A 233 8.10 21.84 -14.04
CA ARG A 233 9.43 22.38 -14.36
C ARG A 233 9.48 22.98 -15.77
N ASN A 234 10.16 24.11 -15.90
CA ASN A 234 10.30 24.84 -17.17
C ASN A 234 11.21 24.14 -18.19
N ASN A 235 12.24 23.42 -17.71
CA ASN A 235 13.37 22.94 -18.50
C ASN A 235 13.55 21.42 -18.44
N ALA A 236 12.65 20.71 -17.75
CA ALA A 236 12.65 19.25 -17.63
C ALA A 236 11.21 18.75 -17.46
N SER A 237 11.01 17.46 -17.64
CA SER A 237 9.80 16.81 -17.14
C SER A 237 9.85 16.69 -15.62
N VAL A 238 8.70 16.38 -15.03
CA VAL A 238 8.58 15.96 -13.64
C VAL A 238 8.07 14.53 -13.58
N VAL A 239 8.50 13.79 -12.57
CA VAL A 239 8.01 12.44 -12.32
C VAL A 239 6.91 12.52 -11.27
N ALA A 240 5.76 11.93 -11.59
CA ALA A 240 4.67 11.67 -10.66
C ALA A 240 4.55 10.15 -10.49
N GLN A 241 5.11 9.63 -9.41
CA GLN A 241 5.12 8.22 -9.10
C GLN A 241 3.91 7.87 -8.24
N VAL A 242 3.12 6.91 -8.70
CA VAL A 242 2.18 6.20 -7.84
C VAL A 242 2.98 5.20 -7.02
N THR A 243 3.18 5.50 -5.74
CA THR A 243 3.83 4.61 -4.79
C THR A 243 2.78 3.76 -4.09
N PHE A 244 3.09 2.48 -3.88
CA PHE A 244 2.24 1.54 -3.17
C PHE A 244 3.02 0.91 -2.01
N HIS A 245 2.79 1.41 -0.79
CA HIS A 245 3.48 0.98 0.43
C HIS A 245 2.97 -0.38 0.91
N THR A 246 3.85 -1.40 0.91
CA THR A 246 3.46 -2.79 1.25
C THR A 246 3.28 -3.03 2.75
N ASP A 247 3.76 -2.12 3.58
CA ASP A 247 3.82 -2.17 5.04
C ASP A 247 2.46 -1.87 5.69
N HIS A 248 1.61 -1.09 5.03
CA HIS A 248 0.24 -0.81 5.46
C HIS A 248 -0.53 -2.08 5.84
N LEU A 249 -0.29 -3.21 5.17
CA LEU A 249 -0.98 -4.48 5.47
C LEU A 249 -0.72 -4.98 6.89
N PHE A 250 0.40 -4.56 7.49
CA PHE A 250 1.00 -5.20 8.64
C PHE A 250 1.06 -4.31 9.89
N TRP A 251 0.57 -3.07 9.80
CA TRP A 251 0.50 -2.15 10.92
C TRP A 251 -0.42 -2.65 12.04
N GLU A 252 -0.03 -2.39 13.29
CA GLU A 252 -0.85 -2.69 14.47
C GLU A 252 -1.96 -1.66 14.74
N GLU A 253 -1.98 -0.54 14.02
CA GLU A 253 -2.99 0.51 14.18
C GLU A 253 -3.14 1.40 12.93
N PHE A 254 -4.17 2.25 12.92
CA PHE A 254 -4.48 3.15 11.78
C PHE A 254 -3.64 4.43 11.73
N GLU A 255 -2.58 4.52 12.53
CA GLU A 255 -1.60 5.62 12.47
C GLU A 255 -0.54 5.31 11.41
N HIS A 256 -0.08 6.34 10.70
CA HIS A 256 0.98 6.20 9.72
C HIS A 256 2.27 5.72 10.40
N ASP A 257 3.01 4.82 9.74
CA ASP A 257 4.26 4.23 10.24
C ASP A 257 4.14 3.43 11.55
N ALA A 258 2.96 2.89 11.85
CA ALA A 258 2.78 2.02 13.00
C ALA A 258 3.63 0.73 12.89
N PRO A 259 4.06 0.14 14.02
CA PRO A 259 4.89 -1.08 14.02
C PRO A 259 4.30 -2.26 13.23
N LEU A 260 5.18 -3.01 12.56
CA LEU A 260 4.81 -4.15 11.71
C LEU A 260 4.72 -5.45 12.51
N HIS A 261 3.62 -6.19 12.32
CA HIS A 261 3.37 -7.49 12.96
C HIS A 261 2.97 -8.58 11.97
N PHE A 262 3.53 -9.77 12.16
CA PHE A 262 3.17 -10.98 11.42
C PHE A 262 2.63 -12.12 12.30
N ASP A 263 2.77 -12.05 13.63
CA ASP A 263 2.22 -13.04 14.55
C ASP A 263 0.70 -13.16 14.45
N ALA A 264 0.01 -12.03 14.29
CA ALA A 264 -1.43 -12.00 14.08
C ALA A 264 -1.87 -12.81 12.84
N PHE A 265 -1.09 -12.74 11.76
CA PHE A 265 -1.27 -13.53 10.53
C PHE A 265 -0.90 -15.00 10.76
N ALA A 266 0.27 -15.28 11.34
CA ALA A 266 0.76 -16.62 11.58
C ALA A 266 -0.17 -17.44 12.49
N ALA A 267 -0.80 -16.79 13.47
CA ALA A 267 -1.76 -17.38 14.38
C ALA A 267 -2.99 -17.99 13.67
N GLN A 268 -3.37 -17.47 12.49
CA GLN A 268 -4.54 -17.96 11.75
C GLN A 268 -4.30 -19.31 11.06
N VAL A 269 -3.03 -19.69 10.91
CA VAL A 269 -2.59 -20.97 10.34
C VAL A 269 -1.83 -21.84 11.34
N ALA A 270 -1.91 -21.51 12.63
CA ALA A 270 -1.37 -22.31 13.71
C ALA A 270 -1.85 -23.78 13.60
N GLY A 271 -0.90 -24.72 13.70
CA GLY A 271 -1.19 -26.15 13.64
C GLY A 271 -1.53 -26.74 12.25
N LEU A 272 -1.55 -25.96 11.16
CA LEU A 272 -1.87 -26.47 9.80
C LEU A 272 -0.68 -27.16 9.08
N GLY A 273 0.45 -27.33 9.77
CA GLY A 273 1.65 -27.97 9.24
C GLY A 273 2.88 -27.06 9.30
N ALA A 274 4.01 -27.55 8.80
CA ALA A 274 5.29 -26.86 8.90
C ALA A 274 5.43 -25.64 7.96
N ARG A 275 4.72 -25.67 6.82
CA ARG A 275 4.72 -24.60 5.81
C ARG A 275 3.34 -24.45 5.16
N PRO A 276 2.35 -23.92 5.90
CA PRO A 276 1.02 -23.71 5.34
C PRO A 276 0.99 -22.52 4.38
N THR A 277 -0.06 -22.47 3.56
CA THR A 277 -0.40 -21.28 2.78
C THR A 277 -1.47 -20.48 3.52
N LEU A 278 -1.15 -19.26 3.90
CA LEU A 278 -2.08 -18.29 4.46
C LEU A 278 -2.75 -17.50 3.34
N ARG A 279 -4.09 -17.48 3.33
CA ARG A 279 -4.93 -16.72 2.40
C ARG A 279 -5.66 -15.62 3.14
N PHE A 280 -6.05 -14.57 2.43
CA PHE A 280 -6.76 -13.43 3.04
C PHE A 280 -8.07 -13.87 3.72
N ASP A 281 -8.78 -14.84 3.15
CA ASP A 281 -10.00 -15.42 3.75
C ASP A 281 -9.78 -16.07 5.12
N ASN A 282 -8.53 -16.39 5.49
CA ASN A 282 -8.22 -16.92 6.81
C ASN A 282 -8.34 -15.87 7.92
N LEU A 283 -8.42 -14.58 7.58
CA LEU A 283 -8.56 -13.49 8.54
C LEU A 283 -10.04 -13.16 8.87
N ILE A 284 -10.98 -13.69 8.07
CA ILE A 284 -12.41 -13.42 8.21
C ILE A 284 -12.93 -14.03 9.52
N GLY A 285 -13.64 -13.23 10.30
CA GLY A 285 -14.19 -13.60 11.60
C GLY A 285 -13.18 -13.58 12.76
N THR A 286 -11.90 -13.29 12.50
CA THR A 286 -10.89 -13.17 13.56
C THR A 286 -11.05 -11.83 14.29
N PRO A 287 -11.23 -11.81 15.62
CA PRO A 287 -11.29 -10.56 16.37
C PRO A 287 -9.94 -9.83 16.36
N ILE A 288 -9.95 -8.50 16.34
CA ILE A 288 -8.74 -7.67 16.42
C ILE A 288 -8.37 -7.23 17.84
N ALA A 289 -9.27 -7.43 18.81
CA ALA A 289 -9.08 -7.02 20.19
C ALA A 289 -9.86 -7.96 21.14
N PRO A 290 -9.22 -9.01 21.69
CA PRO A 290 -7.86 -9.46 21.39
C PRO A 290 -7.79 -10.30 20.11
N ILE A 291 -6.62 -10.30 19.45
CA ILE A 291 -6.25 -11.27 18.44
C ILE A 291 -6.24 -12.68 19.04
N LYS A 292 -6.76 -13.65 18.30
CA LYS A 292 -6.80 -15.07 18.68
C LYS A 292 -6.17 -15.93 17.61
N ASP A 293 -5.55 -17.02 18.04
CA ASP A 293 -5.11 -18.08 17.15
C ASP A 293 -6.28 -18.95 16.67
N ARG A 294 -5.98 -19.88 15.77
CA ARG A 294 -6.96 -20.80 15.18
C ARG A 294 -7.73 -21.66 16.19
N ASP A 295 -7.20 -21.89 17.38
CA ASP A 295 -7.88 -22.63 18.46
C ASP A 295 -8.65 -21.70 19.42
N GLY A 296 -8.68 -20.39 19.12
CA GLY A 296 -9.35 -19.38 19.93
C GLY A 296 -8.53 -18.93 21.15
N LYS A 297 -7.24 -19.29 21.25
CA LYS A 297 -6.39 -18.80 22.34
C LYS A 297 -5.94 -17.37 22.05
N PRO A 298 -6.00 -16.44 23.02
CA PRO A 298 -5.44 -15.11 22.85
C PRO A 298 -3.95 -15.18 22.54
N VAL A 299 -3.51 -14.43 21.53
CA VAL A 299 -2.08 -14.32 21.18
C VAL A 299 -1.49 -13.19 22.00
N PRO A 300 -0.42 -13.38 22.80
CA PRO A 300 0.24 -12.28 23.48
C PRO A 300 1.10 -11.46 22.51
N TRP A 301 1.45 -10.24 22.92
CA TRP A 301 2.47 -9.48 22.21
C TRP A 301 3.80 -10.21 22.29
N ARG A 302 4.50 -10.28 21.16
CA ARG A 302 5.88 -10.75 21.09
C ARG A 302 6.75 -9.65 20.50
N SER A 303 7.84 -9.32 21.19
CA SER A 303 8.84 -8.35 20.75
C SER A 303 10.19 -9.03 20.60
N CYS A 304 10.75 -8.97 19.41
CA CYS A 304 12.09 -9.46 19.07
C CYS A 304 13.07 -8.30 18.80
N LEU A 305 12.61 -7.06 18.83
CA LEU A 305 13.43 -5.85 18.69
C LEU A 305 13.43 -5.06 20.00
N ALA A 306 14.62 -4.67 20.47
CA ALA A 306 14.75 -3.94 21.73
C ALA A 306 14.13 -2.53 21.69
N SER A 307 13.93 -1.97 20.50
CA SER A 307 13.30 -0.67 20.26
C SER A 307 11.78 -0.69 20.40
N TYR A 308 11.14 -1.86 20.36
CA TYR A 308 9.69 -1.98 20.43
C TYR A 308 9.23 -2.44 21.81
N GLU A 309 8.40 -1.60 22.44
CA GLU A 309 7.69 -1.91 23.68
C GLU A 309 6.21 -2.17 23.35
N PRO A 310 5.66 -3.34 23.71
CA PRO A 310 4.25 -3.63 23.48
C PRO A 310 3.30 -2.58 24.09
N PRO A 311 2.18 -2.23 23.42
CA PRO A 311 1.20 -1.26 23.93
C PRO A 311 0.54 -1.66 25.26
N SER A 312 0.57 -2.95 25.61
CA SER A 312 0.00 -3.45 26.87
C SER A 312 0.66 -4.76 27.32
N ASN A 313 0.50 -5.11 28.60
CA ASN A 313 0.90 -6.41 29.15
C ASN A 313 -0.10 -7.55 28.86
N GLY A 314 -1.10 -7.31 28.01
CA GLY A 314 -2.19 -8.24 27.72
C GLY A 314 -1.98 -9.07 26.46
N ALA A 315 -3.09 -9.63 25.96
CA ALA A 315 -3.15 -10.18 24.62
C ALA A 315 -3.00 -9.06 23.57
N MET A 316 -2.45 -9.42 22.42
CA MET A 316 -2.34 -8.57 21.24
C MET A 316 -3.70 -8.02 20.84
N ALA A 317 -3.77 -6.71 20.63
CA ALA A 317 -4.99 -6.01 20.22
C ALA A 317 -4.61 -4.82 19.35
N PHE A 318 -5.27 -4.65 18.21
CA PHE A 318 -4.97 -3.59 17.26
C PHE A 318 -5.92 -2.40 17.41
N ASP A 319 -5.36 -1.20 17.33
CA ASP A 319 -6.10 0.05 17.54
C ASP A 319 -6.63 0.61 16.21
N THR A 320 -7.90 0.95 16.22
CA THR A 320 -8.62 1.52 15.07
C THR A 320 -8.64 3.05 15.11
N LYS A 321 -7.95 3.67 16.08
CA LYS A 321 -7.90 5.12 16.30
C LYS A 321 -9.29 5.79 16.32
N GLY A 322 -10.27 5.08 16.86
CA GLY A 322 -11.64 5.55 17.03
C GLY A 322 -12.64 5.09 15.97
N ILE A 323 -12.24 4.35 14.93
CA ILE A 323 -13.20 3.71 14.03
C ILE A 323 -13.94 2.59 14.79
N PRO A 324 -15.28 2.52 14.75
CA PRO A 324 -16.03 1.53 15.53
C PRO A 324 -15.63 0.09 15.21
N VAL A 325 -15.60 -0.76 16.24
CA VAL A 325 -15.41 -2.22 16.11
C VAL A 325 -16.70 -2.93 16.53
N ASP A 326 -17.32 -3.64 15.59
CA ASP A 326 -18.53 -4.43 15.85
C ASP A 326 -18.61 -5.62 14.89
N SER A 327 -18.36 -6.82 15.39
CA SER A 327 -18.45 -8.08 14.65
C SER A 327 -19.79 -8.35 13.97
N ARG A 328 -20.87 -7.67 14.37
CA ARG A 328 -22.21 -7.79 13.78
C ARG A 328 -22.65 -6.52 13.06
N GLY A 329 -21.80 -5.48 13.06
CA GLY A 329 -22.05 -4.22 12.41
C GLY A 329 -22.04 -4.35 10.88
N ALA A 330 -22.51 -3.31 10.20
CA ALA A 330 -22.34 -3.21 8.76
C ALA A 330 -20.86 -2.87 8.44
N PRO A 331 -20.26 -3.49 7.41
CA PRO A 331 -18.88 -3.17 7.01
C PRO A 331 -18.68 -1.70 6.63
N SER A 332 -19.75 -0.98 6.27
CA SER A 332 -19.70 0.45 5.95
C SER A 332 -19.65 1.37 7.18
N SER A 333 -19.71 0.83 8.40
CA SER A 333 -19.80 1.62 9.63
C SER A 333 -18.91 1.12 10.77
N ALA A 334 -18.40 -0.10 10.68
CA ALA A 334 -17.53 -0.69 11.69
C ALA A 334 -16.55 -1.70 11.08
N ILE A 335 -15.41 -1.86 11.73
CA ILE A 335 -14.48 -2.98 11.52
C ILE A 335 -15.07 -4.21 12.21
N ARG A 336 -15.35 -5.28 11.46
CA ARG A 336 -16.00 -6.48 12.00
C ARG A 336 -14.99 -7.52 12.49
N ASP A 337 -13.86 -7.62 11.80
CA ASP A 337 -12.84 -8.62 12.01
C ASP A 337 -11.46 -8.15 11.49
N TYR A 338 -10.48 -9.04 11.55
CA TYR A 338 -9.11 -8.76 11.14
C TYR A 338 -8.97 -8.58 9.62
N ALA A 339 -9.83 -9.23 8.82
CA ALA A 339 -9.87 -8.98 7.38
C ALA A 339 -10.29 -7.54 7.09
N ASP A 340 -11.34 -7.03 7.73
CA ASP A 340 -11.76 -5.63 7.60
C ASP A 340 -10.67 -4.65 8.05
N PHE A 341 -9.96 -4.95 9.14
CA PHE A 341 -8.87 -4.12 9.65
C PHE A 341 -7.72 -4.01 8.63
N VAL A 342 -7.21 -5.14 8.14
CA VAL A 342 -6.14 -5.17 7.13
C VAL A 342 -6.61 -4.52 5.83
N ALA A 343 -7.85 -4.77 5.40
CA ALA A 343 -8.43 -4.12 4.23
C ALA A 343 -8.49 -2.60 4.37
N TYR A 344 -8.87 -2.09 5.54
CA TYR A 344 -8.96 -0.66 5.83
C TYR A 344 -7.59 0.01 5.73
N LEU A 345 -6.56 -0.57 6.33
CA LEU A 345 -5.18 -0.09 6.22
C LEU A 345 -4.65 -0.16 4.79
N THR A 346 -4.84 -1.31 4.14
CA THR A 346 -4.40 -1.53 2.76
C THR A 346 -5.04 -0.51 1.82
N SER A 347 -6.28 -0.09 2.05
CA SER A 347 -6.92 0.90 1.17
C SER A 347 -6.25 2.28 1.16
N THR A 348 -5.35 2.58 2.11
CA THR A 348 -4.59 3.84 2.15
C THR A 348 -3.16 3.69 1.59
N LEU A 349 -2.80 2.52 1.05
CA LEU A 349 -1.42 2.20 0.66
C LEU A 349 -0.86 3.01 -0.52
N GLY A 350 -1.73 3.75 -1.22
CA GLY A 350 -1.38 4.51 -2.42
C GLY A 350 -0.97 5.95 -2.12
N HIS A 351 0.20 6.36 -2.61
CA HIS A 351 0.81 7.68 -2.38
C HIS A 351 1.41 8.29 -3.65
N LEU A 352 1.79 9.57 -3.58
CA LEU A 352 2.56 10.27 -4.61
C LEU A 352 4.03 10.43 -4.21
N ASN A 353 4.96 9.99 -5.07
CA ASN A 353 6.41 10.24 -4.93
C ASN A 353 6.95 9.84 -3.54
N ALA A 354 6.90 8.54 -3.22
CA ALA A 354 7.13 8.00 -1.87
C ALA A 354 5.97 8.37 -0.94
N ASP A 355 6.19 9.18 0.09
CA ASP A 355 5.25 9.41 1.21
C ASP A 355 4.20 10.51 0.99
N GLY A 356 3.89 10.82 -0.27
CA GLY A 356 2.88 11.83 -0.59
C GLY A 356 1.46 11.35 -0.32
N LEU A 357 1.02 11.44 0.94
CA LEU A 357 -0.32 11.08 1.42
C LEU A 357 -1.42 11.71 0.59
N CYS A 358 -2.45 10.93 0.26
CA CYS A 358 -3.61 11.38 -0.51
C CYS A 358 -4.88 11.42 0.34
N TYR A 359 -5.85 12.24 -0.05
CA TYR A 359 -7.23 12.01 0.39
C TYR A 359 -7.74 10.71 -0.24
N VAL A 360 -8.17 9.77 0.60
CA VAL A 360 -8.63 8.44 0.18
C VAL A 360 -10.14 8.37 0.28
N LYS A 361 -10.79 8.05 -0.85
CA LYS A 361 -12.20 7.66 -0.90
C LYS A 361 -12.30 6.20 -1.26
N ARG A 362 -12.74 5.38 -0.30
CA ARG A 362 -12.96 3.94 -0.49
C ARG A 362 -14.23 3.72 -1.32
N ASN A 363 -14.12 2.89 -2.36
CA ASN A 363 -15.23 2.53 -3.25
C ASN A 363 -15.70 1.08 -2.98
N TYR A 364 -15.58 0.63 -1.73
CA TYR A 364 -16.07 -0.65 -1.23
C TYR A 364 -16.71 -0.41 0.16
N PRO A 365 -17.48 -1.38 0.70
CA PRO A 365 -18.05 -1.24 2.03
C PRO A 365 -16.94 -1.15 3.10
N SER A 366 -16.74 0.05 3.64
CA SER A 366 -15.80 0.35 4.71
C SER A 366 -16.33 1.51 5.57
N PRO A 367 -15.87 1.66 6.82
CA PRO A 367 -16.06 2.90 7.56
C PRO A 367 -15.50 4.11 6.78
N PRO A 368 -16.04 5.32 7.04
CA PRO A 368 -15.61 6.55 6.37
C PRO A 368 -14.13 6.86 6.61
#